data_AF-A0AAV7QLS5-F1
#
_entry.id   AF-A0AAV7QLS5-F1
#
_cell.length_a   1.000
_cell.length_b   1.000
_cell.length_c   1.000
_cell.angle_alpha   90.00
_cell.angle_beta   90.00
_cell.angle_gamma   90.00
#
_symmetry.space_group_name_H-M   'P 1'
#
loop_
_entity.id
_entity.type
_entity.pdbx_description
1 polymer ?
#
loop_
_entity_poly.entity_id
_entity_poly.type
_entity_poly.pdbx_seq_one_letter_code
_entity_poly.pdbx_strand_id
1 'polypeptide(L)'
;MAGFPALEPFTVTSAPPTQAARWKAWLERLETYFEALEVKEEWKRPLFLNLGGADNHKISKSAHEAKPHTYITLKEAITAHFEPYANQDYERFLLRQAHQTSDKSVDVFYAYLRELASTCTLPDEEDEIRAQFI
;
A
#
# COMPACT_ATOMS: atom_id res chain seq x y z
N MET A 1 29.70 9.22 -0.16
CA MET A 1 28.58 8.36 -0.59
C MET A 1 27.31 9.08 -0.18
N ALA A 2 26.53 9.58 -1.14
CA ALA A 2 25.24 10.17 -0.82
C ALA A 2 24.37 9.11 -0.14
N GLY A 3 23.86 9.40 1.06
CA GLY A 3 23.02 8.46 1.78
C GLY A 3 21.72 8.27 1.01
N PHE A 4 21.45 7.05 0.55
CA PHE A 4 20.15 6.70 0.01
C PHE A 4 19.07 7.02 1.07
N PRO A 5 17.91 7.56 0.67
CA PRO A 5 16.83 7.81 1.61
C PRO A 5 16.45 6.49 2.29
N ALA A 6 16.38 6.48 3.62
CA ALA A 6 16.01 5.30 4.37
C ALA A 6 14.55 4.91 4.03
N LEU A 7 14.32 3.64 3.73
CA LEU A 7 12.96 3.13 3.56
C LEU A 7 12.23 3.20 4.90
N GLU A 8 11.15 3.97 4.96
CA GLU A 8 10.33 4.05 6.17
C GLU A 8 9.60 2.73 6.45
N PRO A 9 9.53 2.28 7.72
CA PRO A 9 8.80 1.08 8.07
C PRO A 9 7.32 1.18 7.77
N PHE A 10 6.71 0.05 7.41
CA PHE A 10 5.27 -0.02 7.26
C PHE A 10 4.56 0.12 8.61
N THR A 11 3.49 0.90 8.64
CA THR A 11 2.68 1.16 9.83
C THR A 11 1.20 1.00 9.52
N VAL A 12 0.47 0.30 10.40
CA VAL A 12 -0.98 0.16 10.29
C VAL A 12 -1.65 1.44 10.80
N THR A 13 -2.48 2.08 9.97
CA THR A 13 -3.32 3.21 10.40
C THR A 13 -4.70 3.15 9.74
N SER A 14 -5.68 3.81 10.35
CA SER A 14 -7.04 3.95 9.85
C SER A 14 -7.23 5.14 8.91
N ALA A 15 -6.18 5.92 8.64
CA ALA A 15 -6.25 7.06 7.72
C ALA A 15 -6.26 6.61 6.24
N PRO A 16 -6.94 7.33 5.34
CA PRO A 16 -6.87 7.06 3.90
C PRO A 16 -5.45 7.31 3.34
N PRO A 17 -5.05 6.65 2.24
CA PRO A 17 -5.78 5.60 1.52
C PRO A 17 -5.83 4.28 2.31
N THR A 18 -6.59 3.29 1.85
CA THR A 18 -6.81 2.05 2.61
C THR A 18 -5.51 1.30 2.93
N GLN A 19 -5.58 0.48 3.98
CA GLN A 19 -4.43 -0.29 4.45
C GLN A 19 -3.86 -1.20 3.35
N ALA A 20 -4.71 -1.74 2.47
CA ALA A 20 -4.30 -2.54 1.32
C ALA A 20 -3.52 -1.72 0.28
N ALA A 21 -3.98 -0.51 -0.04
CA ALA A 21 -3.30 0.39 -0.96
C ALA A 21 -1.94 0.84 -0.41
N ARG A 22 -1.89 1.24 0.87
CA ARG A 22 -0.64 1.60 1.55
C ARG A 22 0.35 0.44 1.59
N TRP A 23 -0.15 -0.79 1.78
CA TRP A 23 0.68 -1.99 1.74
C TRP A 23 1.32 -2.21 0.37
N LYS A 24 0.53 -2.13 -0.71
CA LYS A 24 1.03 -2.25 -2.09
C LYS A 24 2.11 -1.20 -2.40
N ALA A 25 1.84 0.07 -2.10
CA ALA A 25 2.79 1.16 -2.33
C ALA A 25 4.08 1.01 -1.49
N TRP A 26 4.00 0.45 -0.28
CA TRP A 26 5.19 0.14 0.51
C TRP A 26 5.98 -1.04 -0.06
N LEU A 27 5.31 -2.10 -0.52
CA LEU A 27 5.96 -3.23 -1.19
C LEU A 27 6.69 -2.80 -2.46
N GLU A 28 6.09 -1.97 -3.30
CA GLU A 28 6.73 -1.45 -4.51
C GLU A 28 8.02 -0.69 -4.18
N ARG A 29 7.98 0.20 -3.19
CA ARG A 29 9.17 0.93 -2.72
C ARG A 29 10.25 0.00 -2.18
N LEU A 30 9.86 -1.07 -1.48
CA LEU A 30 10.81 -2.06 -0.97
C LEU A 30 11.47 -2.85 -2.11
N GLU A 31 10.72 -3.28 -3.12
CA GLU A 31 11.28 -4.01 -4.27
C GLU A 31 12.26 -3.10 -5.04
N THR A 32 11.90 -1.84 -5.28
CA THR A 32 12.83 -0.84 -5.86
C THR A 32 14.08 -0.66 -5.00
N TYR A 33 13.94 -0.66 -3.68
CA TYR A 33 15.08 -0.58 -2.75
C TYR A 33 16.00 -1.80 -2.85
N PHE A 34 15.43 -3.01 -2.96
CA PHE A 34 16.21 -4.23 -3.17
C PHE A 34 16.96 -4.22 -4.49
N GLU A 35 16.32 -3.77 -5.57
CA GLU A 35 16.94 -3.62 -6.88
C GLU A 35 18.07 -2.58 -6.86
N ALA A 36 17.82 -1.39 -6.33
CA ALA A 36 18.79 -0.30 -6.30
C ALA A 36 20.07 -0.62 -5.49
N LEU A 37 19.96 -1.48 -4.48
CA LEU A 37 21.07 -1.90 -3.64
C LEU A 37 21.63 -3.29 -3.98
N GLU A 38 21.15 -3.91 -5.06
CA GLU A 38 21.55 -5.26 -5.48
C GLU A 38 21.47 -6.28 -4.34
N VAL A 39 20.39 -6.20 -3.55
CA VAL A 39 20.20 -7.04 -2.38
C VAL A 39 20.10 -8.51 -2.79
N LYS A 40 20.98 -9.32 -2.20
CA LYS A 40 21.00 -10.77 -2.43
C LYS A 40 19.70 -11.43 -1.97
N GLU A 41 19.28 -12.46 -2.69
CA GLU A 41 18.00 -13.15 -2.43
C GLU A 41 17.92 -13.71 -1.00
N GLU A 42 19.02 -14.25 -0.47
CA GLU A 42 19.10 -14.74 0.91
C GLU A 42 18.89 -13.66 1.99
N TRP A 43 19.08 -12.38 1.63
CA TRP A 43 18.94 -11.25 2.54
C TRP A 43 17.56 -10.58 2.46
N LYS A 44 16.81 -10.80 1.38
CA LYS A 44 15.49 -10.17 1.22
C LYS A 44 14.52 -10.54 2.33
N ARG A 45 14.48 -11.82 2.74
CA ARG A 45 13.60 -12.28 3.83
C ARG A 45 13.90 -11.61 5.19
N PRO A 46 15.13 -11.64 5.74
CA PRO A 46 15.42 -10.95 6.99
C PRO A 46 15.25 -9.43 6.88
N LEU A 47 15.59 -8.83 5.74
CA LEU A 47 15.36 -7.39 5.50
C LEU A 47 13.87 -7.05 5.48
N PHE A 48 13.03 -7.86 4.83
CA PHE A 48 11.58 -7.69 4.79
C PHE A 48 10.96 -7.68 6.19
N LEU A 49 11.41 -8.58 7.07
CA LEU A 49 10.94 -8.64 8.46
C LEU A 49 11.42 -7.46 9.31
N ASN A 50 12.61 -6.95 9.05
CA ASN A 50 13.19 -5.84 9.82
C ASN A 50 12.63 -4.49 9.37
N LEU A 51 12.60 -4.26 8.05
CA LEU A 51 12.09 -3.04 7.43
C LEU A 51 10.55 -2.97 7.46
N GLY A 52 9.87 -4.11 7.54
CA GLY A 52 8.42 -4.20 7.63
C GLY A 52 7.80 -3.64 8.91
N GLY A 53 8.60 -3.26 9.91
CA GLY A 53 8.11 -2.74 11.17
C GLY A 53 7.48 -3.80 12.09
N ALA A 54 7.03 -3.35 13.27
CA ALA A 54 6.57 -4.23 14.34
C ALA A 54 5.31 -5.03 13.96
N ASP A 55 4.43 -4.47 13.14
CA ASP A 55 3.18 -5.10 12.76
C ASP A 55 3.40 -6.23 11.75
N ASN A 56 4.28 -6.07 10.76
CA ASN A 56 4.68 -7.16 9.87
C ASN A 56 5.31 -8.32 10.64
N HIS A 57 6.11 -8.03 11.67
CA HIS A 57 6.71 -9.07 12.51
C HIS A 57 5.66 -9.84 13.32
N LYS A 58 4.61 -9.17 13.81
CA LYS A 58 3.46 -9.84 14.46
C LYS A 58 2.68 -10.70 13.48
N ILE A 59 2.36 -10.17 12.30
CA ILE A 59 1.62 -10.88 11.24
C ILE A 59 2.42 -12.08 10.73
N SER A 60 3.74 -11.94 10.58
CA SER A 60 4.62 -13.05 10.21
C SER A 60 4.62 -14.19 11.24
N LYS A 61 4.50 -13.87 12.54
CA LYS A 61 4.36 -14.87 13.61
C LYS A 61 2.99 -15.55 13.61
N SER A 62 1.91 -14.86 13.27
CA SER A 62 0.59 -15.49 13.14
C SER A 62 0.47 -16.31 11.86
N ALA A 63 1.10 -15.88 10.76
CA ALA A 63 1.18 -16.63 9.51
C ALA A 63 2.14 -17.85 9.58
N HIS A 64 2.89 -17.99 10.69
CA HIS A 64 3.94 -18.99 10.85
C HIS A 64 3.42 -20.44 10.92
N GLU A 65 2.11 -20.64 11.10
CA GLU A 65 1.50 -21.98 11.00
C GLU A 65 1.70 -22.61 9.60
N ALA A 66 1.95 -21.80 8.56
CA ALA A 66 2.23 -22.25 7.19
C ALA A 66 3.73 -22.39 6.83
N LYS A 67 4.67 -22.03 7.72
CA LYS A 67 6.14 -22.04 7.49
C LYS A 67 6.60 -21.48 6.14
N PRO A 68 6.34 -20.19 5.81
CA PRO A 68 6.97 -19.56 4.65
C PRO A 68 8.50 -19.45 4.85
N HIS A 69 9.24 -20.28 4.13
CA HIS A 69 10.71 -20.35 4.20
C HIS A 69 11.41 -19.36 3.26
N THR A 70 10.70 -18.86 2.24
CA THR A 70 11.24 -17.96 1.22
C THR A 70 10.72 -16.54 1.39
N TYR A 71 11.41 -15.57 0.79
CA TYR A 71 10.92 -14.20 0.72
C TYR A 71 9.54 -14.11 0.05
N ILE A 72 9.37 -14.84 -1.07
CA ILE A 72 8.12 -14.86 -1.85
C ILE A 72 6.94 -15.35 -1.01
N THR A 73 7.06 -16.52 -0.38
CA THR A 73 5.96 -17.10 0.43
C THR A 73 5.62 -16.23 1.63
N LEU A 74 6.60 -15.55 2.21
CA LEU A 74 6.39 -14.61 3.30
C LEU A 74 5.69 -13.33 2.82
N LYS A 75 6.10 -12.79 1.68
CA LYS A 75 5.46 -11.62 1.04
C LYS A 75 4.00 -11.92 0.73
N GLU A 76 3.71 -13.07 0.11
CA GLU A 76 2.35 -13.51 -0.21
C GLU A 76 1.50 -13.67 1.05
N ALA A 77 2.00 -14.35 2.08
CA ALA A 77 1.26 -14.56 3.33
C ALA A 77 0.91 -13.25 4.04
N ILE A 78 1.84 -12.29 4.10
CA ILE A 78 1.57 -10.98 4.69
C ILE A 78 0.65 -10.15 3.79
N THR A 79 0.82 -10.23 2.47
CA THR A 79 -0.06 -9.53 1.51
C THR A 79 -1.50 -10.01 1.64
N ALA A 80 -1.72 -11.32 1.72
CA ALA A 80 -3.04 -11.91 1.94
C ALA A 80 -3.68 -11.50 3.28
N HIS A 81 -2.91 -11.00 4.25
CA HIS A 81 -3.47 -10.44 5.48
C HIS A 81 -4.05 -9.03 5.26
N PHE A 82 -3.46 -8.24 4.36
CA PHE A 82 -3.90 -6.89 4.05
C PHE A 82 -4.89 -6.83 2.87
N GLU A 83 -4.90 -7.84 2.01
CA GLU A 83 -5.77 -7.97 0.85
C GLU A 83 -7.28 -8.12 1.14
N PRO A 84 -7.76 -8.81 2.21
CA PRO A 84 -9.19 -8.85 2.55
C PRO A 84 -9.78 -7.48 2.91
N TYR A 85 -8.97 -6.44 3.05
CA TYR A 85 -9.42 -5.05 3.27
C TYR A 85 -9.67 -4.26 2.00
N ALA A 86 -9.40 -4.79 0.80
CA ALA A 86 -9.82 -4.18 -0.46
C ALA A 86 -11.32 -4.41 -0.70
N ASN A 87 -12.17 -3.98 0.24
CA ASN A 87 -13.61 -3.98 0.04
C ASN A 87 -13.92 -2.95 -1.05
N GLN A 88 -14.16 -3.43 -2.26
CA GLN A 88 -14.43 -2.61 -3.43
C GLN A 88 -15.59 -1.65 -3.21
N ASP A 89 -16.60 -2.04 -2.42
CA ASP A 89 -17.73 -1.17 -2.09
C ASP A 89 -17.30 -0.06 -1.12
N TYR A 90 -16.38 -0.34 -0.20
CA TYR A 90 -15.83 0.66 0.71
C TYR A 90 -14.92 1.66 0.00
N GLU A 91 -14.06 1.19 -0.92
CA GLU A 91 -13.20 2.04 -1.75
C GLU A 91 -14.06 2.98 -2.62
N ARG A 92 -15.10 2.43 -3.28
CA ARG A 92 -16.09 3.21 -4.03
C ARG A 92 -16.84 4.19 -3.14
N PHE A 93 -17.18 3.79 -1.91
CA PHE A 93 -17.82 4.67 -0.94
C PHE A 93 -16.90 5.85 -0.56
N LEU A 94 -15.62 5.61 -0.30
CA LEU A 94 -14.64 6.66 0.00
C LEU A 94 -14.46 7.63 -1.18
N LEU A 95 -14.36 7.11 -2.41
CA LEU A 95 -14.29 7.93 -3.62
C LEU A 95 -15.52 8.84 -3.75
N ARG A 96 -16.73 8.29 -3.55
CA ARG A 96 -18.00 9.03 -3.66
C ARG A 96 -18.28 9.97 -2.50
N GLN A 97 -17.59 9.80 -1.37
CA GLN A 97 -17.64 10.69 -0.22
C GLN A 97 -16.62 11.84 -0.33
N ALA A 98 -15.66 11.75 -1.24
CA ALA A 98 -14.66 12.79 -1.43
C ALA A 98 -15.30 14.04 -2.04
N HIS A 99 -15.20 15.17 -1.33
CA HIS A 99 -15.68 16.45 -1.81
C HIS A 99 -14.57 17.48 -1.78
N GLN A 100 -14.60 18.41 -2.75
CA GLN A 100 -13.65 19.51 -2.77
C GLN A 100 -13.90 20.40 -1.54
N THR A 101 -12.84 20.63 -0.78
CA THR A 101 -12.84 21.53 0.37
C THR A 101 -12.32 22.90 -0.09
N SER A 102 -12.83 23.99 0.49
CA SER A 102 -12.58 25.36 0.01
C SER A 102 -11.11 25.80 0.10
N ASP A 103 -10.30 25.05 0.83
CA ASP A 103 -8.86 25.22 1.04
C ASP A 103 -8.00 24.52 -0.02
N LYS A 104 -8.56 23.60 -0.83
CA LYS A 104 -7.80 22.83 -1.84
C LYS A 104 -8.07 23.32 -3.27
N SER A 105 -7.00 23.48 -4.05
CA SER A 105 -7.12 23.73 -5.48
C SER A 105 -7.74 22.53 -6.20
N VAL A 106 -8.39 22.81 -7.34
CA VAL A 106 -8.93 21.78 -8.25
C VAL A 106 -7.83 20.79 -8.65
N ASP A 107 -6.63 21.32 -8.95
CA ASP A 107 -5.33 20.66 -9.03
C ASP A 107 -5.14 19.45 -8.11
N VAL A 108 -5.08 19.80 -6.83
CA VAL A 108 -4.78 18.90 -5.72
C VAL A 108 -5.94 17.94 -5.47
N PHE A 109 -7.17 18.41 -5.65
CA PHE A 109 -8.35 17.56 -5.49
C PHE A 109 -8.43 16.48 -6.58
N TYR A 110 -8.13 16.82 -7.83
CA TYR A 110 -8.07 15.86 -8.94
C TYR A 110 -7.02 14.78 -8.71
N ALA A 111 -5.81 15.17 -8.27
CA ALA A 111 -4.75 14.21 -7.94
C ALA A 111 -5.17 13.25 -6.82
N TYR A 112 -5.85 13.76 -5.79
CA TYR A 112 -6.39 12.95 -4.70
C TYR A 112 -7.48 11.98 -5.16
N LEU A 113 -8.39 12.41 -6.03
CA LEU A 113 -9.42 11.54 -6.61
C LEU A 113 -8.80 10.43 -7.46
N ARG A 114 -7.75 10.71 -8.23
CA ARG A 114 -7.00 9.68 -8.96
C ARG A 114 -6.33 8.66 -8.03
N GLU A 115 -5.77 9.12 -6.91
CA GLU A 115 -5.19 8.23 -5.92
C GLU A 115 -6.25 7.27 -5.34
N LEU A 116 -7.44 7.79 -5.00
CA LEU A 116 -8.56 6.96 -4.53
C LEU A 116 -9.12 6.04 -5.61
N ALA A 117 -9.18 6.48 -6.87
CA ALA A 117 -9.68 5.65 -7.95
C ALA A 117 -8.72 4.50 -8.28
N SER A 118 -7.40 4.69 -8.11
CA SER A 118 -6.39 3.65 -8.35
C SER A 118 -6.54 2.40 -7.47
N THR A 119 -7.23 2.53 -6.32
CA THR A 119 -7.52 1.43 -5.40
C THR A 119 -8.86 0.75 -5.68
N CYS A 120 -9.69 1.36 -6.53
CA CYS A 120 -11.00 0.87 -6.93
C CYS A 120 -10.94 0.09 -8.25
N THR A 121 -11.64 -1.03 -8.34
CA THR A 121 -11.92 -1.69 -9.64
C THR A 121 -13.16 -1.03 -10.24
N LEU A 122 -12.98 0.07 -10.98
CA LEU A 122 -14.06 0.83 -11.61
C LEU A 122 -14.26 0.43 -13.07
N PRO A 123 -15.50 0.44 -13.59
CA PRO A 123 -15.76 0.23 -15.01
C PRO A 123 -15.24 1.38 -15.88
N ASP A 124 -15.35 2.62 -15.37
CA ASP A 124 -14.84 3.84 -16.00
C ASP A 124 -14.33 4.77 -14.90
N GLU A 125 -13.01 4.92 -14.81
CA GLU A 125 -12.35 5.75 -13.80
C GLU A 125 -12.60 7.25 -14.04
N GLU A 126 -12.54 7.71 -15.29
CA GLU A 126 -12.63 9.15 -15.57
C GLU A 126 -14.05 9.68 -15.36
N ASP A 127 -15.08 8.88 -15.65
CA ASP A 127 -16.47 9.27 -15.43
C ASP A 127 -16.80 9.41 -13.94
N GLU A 128 -16.38 8.45 -13.10
CA GLU A 128 -16.59 8.51 -11.65
C GLU A 128 -15.81 9.67 -11.00
N ILE A 129 -14.60 9.97 -11.48
CA ILE A 129 -13.83 11.16 -11.03
C ILE A 129 -14.55 12.45 -11.43
N ARG A 130 -15.03 12.54 -12.68
CA ARG A 130 -15.74 13.72 -13.18
C ARG A 130 -17.01 13.99 -12.37
N ALA A 131 -17.71 12.94 -11.96
CA ALA A 131 -18.92 13.04 -11.15
C ALA A 131 -18.69 13.68 -9.76
N GLN A 132 -17.44 13.75 -9.27
CA GLN A 132 -17.11 14.40 -7.99
C GLN A 132 -16.90 15.92 -8.10
N PHE A 133 -16.82 16.46 -9.31
CA PHE A 133 -16.76 17.91 -9.52
C PHE A 133 -18.19 18.46 -9.69
N ILE A 134 -18.60 19.33 -8.75
CA ILE A 134 -19.90 20.02 -8.74
C ILE A 134 -19.67 21.52 -8.98
#